data_AF-S4RBX4-F1
#
_entry.id   AF-S4RBX4-F1
#
_cell.length_a   1.000
_cell.length_b   1.000
_cell.length_c   1.000
_cell.angle_alpha   90.00
_cell.angle_beta   90.00
_cell.angle_gamma   90.00
#
_symmetry.space_group_name_H-M   'P 1'
#
loop_
_entity.id
_entity.type
_entity.pdbx_description
1 polymer ?
#
loop_
_entity_poly.entity_id
_entity_poly.type
_entity_poly.pdbx_seq_one_letter_code
_entity_poly.pdbx_strand_id
1 'polypeptide(L)'
;AQVGFSAADAVTGLKLIEEGVPKAQLALLALPMVPLQIVLPLLISKYTAGPRPLDIMLKAMPYRLLMGLGFALLVWWTPSVKSESGFPSYYYGIILLAYALHQVAVYSMFVAVMAFNAKVSDPMIGGTYMTLLNTLSNLGGNWPATLALWMVEPLTSRACAGATGLACDSPGDVQLCVEAGGSCVTTRDGYYVESALCVLLGVLWWLLLGPRMRRLQQLGPSAWQCSRQR
;
A
#
# COMPACT_ATOMS: atom_id res chain seq x y z
N ALA A 1 -3.55 -9.91 4.33
CA ALA A 1 -2.30 -9.11 4.33
C ALA A 1 -2.44 -7.87 3.48
N GLN A 2 -2.72 -7.99 2.17
CA GLN A 2 -2.66 -6.87 1.23
C GLN A 2 -3.62 -5.71 1.55
N VAL A 3 -4.79 -6.01 2.13
CA VAL A 3 -5.76 -4.99 2.62
C VAL A 3 -5.11 -3.98 3.56
N GLY A 4 -4.11 -4.39 4.35
CA GLY A 4 -3.48 -3.49 5.31
C GLY A 4 -2.55 -2.44 4.70
N PHE A 5 -2.23 -2.57 3.41
CA PHE A 5 -1.35 -1.65 2.69
C PHE A 5 -2.10 -0.84 1.62
N SER A 6 -3.38 -1.13 1.38
CA SER A 6 -4.12 -0.64 0.21
C SER A 6 -4.26 0.88 0.20
N ALA A 7 -4.62 1.51 1.32
CA ALA A 7 -4.69 2.96 1.42
C ALA A 7 -3.32 3.62 1.16
N ALA A 8 -2.26 3.06 1.76
CA ALA A 8 -0.90 3.57 1.61
C ALA A 8 -0.39 3.48 0.16
N ASP A 9 -0.64 2.35 -0.52
CA ASP A 9 -0.13 2.08 -1.86
C ASP A 9 -0.96 2.74 -2.97
N ALA A 10 -2.30 2.75 -2.84
CA ALA A 10 -3.21 3.20 -3.89
C ALA A 10 -3.63 4.66 -3.75
N VAL A 11 -3.83 5.15 -2.51
CA VAL A 11 -4.49 6.45 -2.26
C VAL A 11 -3.50 7.58 -2.00
N THR A 12 -2.37 7.31 -1.33
CA THR A 12 -1.38 8.33 -0.95
C THR A 12 -0.91 9.20 -2.12
N GLY A 13 -0.61 8.59 -3.26
CA GLY A 13 -0.13 9.32 -4.44
C GLY A 13 -1.16 10.31 -5.00
N LEU A 14 -2.45 9.94 -4.95
CA LEU A 14 -3.55 10.83 -5.34
C LEU A 14 -3.71 11.97 -4.34
N LYS A 15 -3.64 11.67 -3.04
CA LYS A 15 -3.74 12.68 -1.98
C LYS A 15 -2.62 13.71 -2.03
N LEU A 16 -1.39 13.31 -2.34
CA LEU A 16 -0.30 14.27 -2.55
C LEU A 16 -0.59 15.23 -3.73
N ILE A 17 -1.24 14.74 -4.80
CA ILE A 17 -1.65 15.58 -5.92
C ILE A 17 -2.78 16.54 -5.50
N GLU A 18 -3.77 16.06 -4.72
CA GLU A 18 -4.87 16.87 -4.19
C GLU A 18 -4.38 18.01 -3.27
N GLU A 19 -3.37 17.75 -2.45
CA GLU A 19 -2.72 18.76 -1.58
C GLU A 19 -1.86 19.77 -2.37
N GLY A 20 -1.69 19.54 -3.68
CA GLY A 20 -1.12 20.49 -4.63
C GLY A 20 0.27 20.12 -5.16
N VAL A 21 0.81 18.94 -4.84
CA VAL A 21 2.10 18.51 -5.39
C VAL A 21 1.95 18.28 -6.90
N PRO A 22 2.75 18.94 -7.76
CA PRO A 22 2.62 18.79 -9.20
C PRO A 22 2.79 17.34 -9.65
N LYS A 23 1.80 16.82 -10.39
CA LYS A 23 1.81 15.46 -10.95
C LYS A 23 3.10 15.15 -11.73
N ALA A 24 3.62 16.13 -12.46
CA ALA A 24 4.87 16.00 -13.21
C ALA A 24 6.04 15.68 -12.28
N GLN A 25 6.19 16.40 -11.17
CA GLN A 25 7.30 16.18 -10.25
C GLN A 25 7.20 14.85 -9.51
N LEU A 26 5.99 14.41 -9.11
CA LEU A 26 5.79 13.07 -8.59
C LEU A 26 6.14 11.99 -9.62
N ALA A 27 5.80 12.20 -10.90
CA ALA A 27 6.20 11.29 -11.97
C ALA A 27 7.73 11.28 -12.17
N LEU A 28 8.41 12.42 -12.04
CA LEU A 28 9.88 12.48 -12.07
C LEU A 28 10.52 11.68 -10.94
N LEU A 29 9.88 11.58 -9.75
CA LEU A 29 10.38 10.74 -8.67
C LEU A 29 10.38 9.24 -9.02
N ALA A 30 9.59 8.80 -10.01
CA ALA A 30 9.62 7.42 -10.46
C ALA A 30 10.92 7.07 -11.21
N LEU A 31 11.59 8.06 -11.83
CA LEU A 31 12.83 7.85 -12.59
C LEU A 31 13.95 7.22 -11.75
N PRO A 32 14.35 7.77 -10.58
CA PRO A 32 15.35 7.13 -9.71
C PRO A 32 14.82 5.84 -9.04
N MET A 33 13.50 5.69 -8.93
CA MET A 33 12.88 4.54 -8.29
C MET A 33 12.97 3.29 -9.17
N VAL A 34 12.83 3.39 -10.49
CA VAL A 34 12.87 2.21 -11.39
C VAL A 34 14.20 1.45 -11.30
N PRO A 35 15.39 2.08 -11.38
CA PRO A 35 16.66 1.37 -11.17
C PRO A 35 16.74 0.71 -9.79
N LEU A 36 16.25 1.40 -8.75
CA LEU A 36 16.19 0.86 -7.40
C LEU A 36 15.32 -0.41 -7.36
N GLN A 37 14.17 -0.42 -8.03
CA GLN A 37 13.27 -1.57 -8.13
C GLN A 37 13.91 -2.79 -8.80
N ILE A 38 14.89 -2.60 -9.68
CA ILE A 38 15.60 -3.70 -10.36
C ILE A 38 16.76 -4.20 -9.49
N VAL A 39 17.55 -3.27 -8.93
CA VAL A 39 18.75 -3.60 -8.15
C VAL A 39 18.38 -4.19 -6.79
N LEU A 40 17.36 -3.67 -6.13
CA LEU A 40 17.02 -4.02 -4.76
C LEU A 40 16.64 -5.50 -4.58
N PRO A 41 15.77 -6.10 -5.42
CA PRO A 41 15.49 -7.54 -5.37
C PRO A 41 16.75 -8.39 -5.54
N LEU A 42 17.68 -8.00 -6.43
CA LEU A 42 18.92 -8.73 -6.66
C LEU A 42 19.80 -8.73 -5.40
N LEU A 43 19.94 -7.57 -4.75
CA LEU A 43 20.72 -7.43 -3.52
C LEU A 43 20.11 -8.19 -2.34
N ILE A 44 18.78 -8.07 -2.16
CA ILE A 44 18.10 -8.70 -1.00
C ILE A 44 17.83 -10.19 -1.21
N SER A 45 17.81 -10.69 -2.47
CA SER A 45 17.48 -12.08 -2.79
C SER A 45 18.28 -13.12 -2.01
N LYS A 46 19.59 -12.89 -1.81
CA LYS A 46 20.46 -13.78 -1.03
C LYS A 46 20.02 -13.89 0.43
N TYR A 47 19.49 -12.80 0.98
CA TYR A 47 19.03 -12.73 2.37
C TYR A 47 17.57 -13.17 2.52
N THR A 48 16.73 -12.98 1.49
CA THR A 48 15.29 -13.29 1.53
C THR A 48 14.93 -14.70 1.05
N ALA A 49 15.73 -15.32 0.18
CA ALA A 49 15.51 -16.65 -0.37
C ALA A 49 16.05 -17.81 0.50
N GLY A 50 16.39 -17.54 1.77
CA GLY A 50 16.93 -18.52 2.72
C GLY A 50 15.95 -19.66 3.06
N PRO A 51 16.27 -20.56 4.02
CA PRO A 51 15.44 -21.72 4.34
C PRO A 51 14.02 -21.35 4.80
N ARG A 52 13.85 -20.15 5.36
CA ARG A 52 12.61 -19.68 6.00
C ARG A 52 12.12 -18.34 5.42
N PRO A 53 11.60 -18.30 4.18
CA PRO A 53 11.23 -17.04 3.51
C PRO A 53 10.02 -16.32 4.15
N LEU A 54 8.97 -17.03 4.57
CA LEU A 54 7.78 -16.44 5.21
C LEU A 54 8.10 -15.78 6.56
N ASP A 55 9.12 -16.22 7.29
CA ASP A 55 9.58 -15.52 8.50
C ASP A 55 10.09 -14.11 8.18
N ILE A 56 10.75 -13.95 7.02
CA ILE A 56 11.27 -12.66 6.56
C ILE A 56 10.11 -11.76 6.14
N MET A 57 9.15 -12.30 5.40
CA MET A 57 7.93 -11.59 5.06
C MET A 57 7.19 -11.08 6.31
N LEU A 58 7.04 -11.92 7.35
CA LEU A 58 6.38 -11.54 8.60
C LEU A 58 7.16 -10.50 9.41
N LYS A 59 8.49 -10.47 9.31
CA LYS A 59 9.33 -9.43 9.93
C LYS A 59 9.29 -8.10 9.17
N ALA A 60 9.20 -8.13 7.85
CA ALA A 60 9.07 -6.94 7.01
C ALA A 60 7.67 -6.31 7.07
N MET A 61 6.65 -7.11 7.38
CA MET A 61 5.26 -6.68 7.48
C MET A 61 5.01 -5.48 8.42
N PRO A 62 5.44 -5.48 9.69
CA PRO A 62 5.24 -4.34 10.59
C PRO A 62 5.94 -3.08 10.08
N TYR A 63 7.13 -3.20 9.47
CA TYR A 63 7.83 -2.07 8.89
C TYR A 63 7.03 -1.44 7.74
N ARG A 64 6.44 -2.25 6.86
CA ARG A 64 5.55 -1.76 5.80
C ARG A 64 4.28 -1.09 6.36
N LEU A 65 3.68 -1.64 7.42
CA LEU A 65 2.52 -1.02 8.08
C LEU A 65 2.86 0.35 8.69
N LEU A 66 4.03 0.45 9.34
CA LEU A 66 4.53 1.71 9.89
C LEU A 66 4.81 2.75 8.80
N MET A 67 5.37 2.33 7.66
CA MET A 67 5.55 3.22 6.51
C MET A 67 4.20 3.73 5.97
N GLY A 68 3.13 2.94 6.04
CA GLY A 68 1.77 3.40 5.71
C GLY A 68 1.30 4.56 6.59
N LEU A 69 1.53 4.47 7.90
CA LEU A 69 1.28 5.60 8.81
C LEU A 69 2.22 6.79 8.52
N GLY A 70 3.48 6.51 8.18
CA GLY A 70 4.44 7.52 7.76
C GLY A 70 3.98 8.31 6.52
N PHE A 71 3.38 7.62 5.54
CA PHE A 71 2.78 8.27 4.37
C PHE A 71 1.56 9.12 4.74
N ALA A 72 0.68 8.63 5.61
CA ALA A 72 -0.43 9.42 6.10
C ALA A 72 0.04 10.70 6.81
N LEU A 73 1.08 10.61 7.66
CA LEU A 73 1.70 11.77 8.29
C LEU A 73 2.35 12.72 7.28
N LEU A 74 2.96 12.18 6.21
CA LEU A 74 3.55 12.99 5.14
C LEU A 74 2.47 13.78 4.39
N VAL A 75 1.35 13.15 4.04
CA VAL A 75 0.20 13.83 3.42
C VAL A 75 -0.33 14.92 4.34
N TRP A 76 -0.49 14.65 5.63
CA TRP A 76 -0.94 15.65 6.61
C TRP A 76 0.03 16.83 6.76
N TRP A 77 1.33 16.58 6.65
CA TRP A 77 2.35 17.62 6.71
C TRP A 77 2.46 18.45 5.42
N THR A 78 2.05 17.88 4.28
CA THR A 78 2.13 18.51 2.94
C THR A 78 1.59 19.95 2.90
N PRO A 79 0.36 20.25 3.34
CA PRO A 79 -0.19 21.61 3.26
C PRO A 79 0.61 22.62 4.09
N SER A 80 1.26 22.20 5.17
CA SER A 80 2.08 23.09 6.02
C SER A 80 3.38 23.54 5.36
N VAL A 81 3.86 22.79 4.35
CA VAL A 81 5.12 23.05 3.64
C VAL A 81 4.90 23.89 2.38
N LYS A 82 3.64 24.00 1.93
CA LYS A 82 3.26 24.72 0.72
C LYS A 82 3.58 26.21 0.84
N SER A 83 4.44 26.71 -0.04
CA SER A 83 4.76 28.14 -0.18
C SER A 83 4.15 28.71 -1.47
N GLU A 84 4.06 30.04 -1.61
CA GLU A 84 3.49 30.67 -2.82
C GLU A 84 4.25 30.31 -4.11
N SER A 85 5.54 30.01 -4.02
CA SER A 85 6.39 29.59 -5.14
C SER A 85 6.41 28.08 -5.40
N GLY A 86 5.61 27.29 -4.67
CA GLY A 86 5.55 25.83 -4.75
C GLY A 86 6.18 25.12 -3.55
N PHE A 87 6.56 23.85 -3.73
CA PHE A 87 7.22 23.08 -2.66
C PHE A 87 8.74 23.21 -2.76
N PRO A 88 9.44 23.27 -1.62
CA PRO A 88 10.90 23.32 -1.58
C PRO A 88 11.53 21.99 -1.98
N SER A 89 12.75 22.01 -2.50
CA SER A 89 13.48 20.82 -2.99
C SER A 89 13.67 19.72 -1.94
N TYR A 90 13.86 20.10 -0.67
CA TYR A 90 14.02 19.15 0.44
C TYR A 90 12.77 18.27 0.62
N TYR A 91 11.58 18.79 0.33
CA TYR A 91 10.32 18.06 0.47
C TYR A 91 10.27 16.88 -0.50
N TYR A 92 10.66 17.08 -1.75
CA TYR A 92 10.79 16.01 -2.74
C TYR A 92 11.86 14.99 -2.36
N GLY A 93 12.96 15.43 -1.75
CA GLY A 93 13.99 14.54 -1.19
C GLY A 93 13.44 13.62 -0.09
N ILE A 94 12.61 14.16 0.81
CA ILE A 94 11.94 13.38 1.87
C ILE A 94 10.95 12.39 1.27
N ILE A 95 10.12 12.82 0.31
CA ILE A 95 9.19 11.92 -0.40
C ILE A 95 9.99 10.77 -1.05
N LEU A 96 11.05 11.10 -1.79
CA LEU A 96 11.88 10.11 -2.47
C LEU A 96 12.47 9.10 -1.48
N LEU A 97 13.01 9.58 -0.35
CA LEU A 97 13.55 8.73 0.69
C LEU A 97 12.48 7.83 1.32
N ALA A 98 11.31 8.39 1.65
CA ALA A 98 10.20 7.64 2.21
C ALA A 98 9.73 6.53 1.25
N TYR A 99 9.59 6.83 -0.04
CA TYR A 99 9.27 5.85 -1.06
C TYR A 99 10.39 4.81 -1.23
N ALA A 100 11.66 5.20 -1.24
CA ALA A 100 12.78 4.28 -1.35
C ALA A 100 12.81 3.28 -0.17
N LEU A 101 12.64 3.78 1.05
CA LEU A 101 12.53 2.97 2.27
C LEU A 101 11.32 2.02 2.21
N HIS A 102 10.17 2.53 1.76
CA HIS A 102 8.98 1.72 1.57
C HIS A 102 9.23 0.57 0.56
N GLN A 103 9.92 0.83 -0.55
CA GLN A 103 10.25 -0.20 -1.55
C GLN A 103 11.07 -1.34 -0.96
N VAL A 104 12.00 -1.08 -0.03
CA VAL A 104 12.75 -2.13 0.66
C VAL A 104 11.80 -3.11 1.34
N ALA A 105 10.78 -2.60 2.05
CA ALA A 105 9.77 -3.43 2.71
C ALA A 105 8.97 -4.26 1.70
N VAL A 106 8.47 -3.60 0.64
CA VAL A 106 7.65 -4.21 -0.41
C VAL A 106 8.40 -5.34 -1.10
N TYR A 107 9.62 -5.08 -1.57
CA TYR A 107 10.40 -6.10 -2.28
C TYR A 107 10.88 -7.21 -1.37
N SER A 108 11.21 -6.92 -0.10
CA SER A 108 11.56 -7.97 0.86
C SER A 108 10.41 -8.95 1.05
N MET A 109 9.17 -8.45 1.16
CA MET A 109 7.98 -9.31 1.23
C MET A 109 7.71 -10.03 -0.08
N PHE A 110 7.80 -9.34 -1.22
CA PHE A 110 7.54 -9.91 -2.54
C PHE A 110 8.49 -11.07 -2.85
N VAL A 111 9.80 -10.85 -2.72
CA VAL A 111 10.81 -11.89 -2.99
C VAL A 111 10.66 -13.07 -2.03
N ALA A 112 10.33 -12.82 -0.76
CA ALA A 112 10.06 -13.88 0.20
C ALA A 112 8.86 -14.75 -0.21
N VAL A 113 7.73 -14.15 -0.60
CA VAL A 113 6.55 -14.92 -1.07
C VAL A 113 6.89 -15.71 -2.33
N MET A 114 7.59 -15.10 -3.29
CA MET A 114 8.02 -15.79 -4.51
C MET A 114 8.96 -16.96 -4.22
N ALA A 115 9.90 -16.79 -3.29
CA ALA A 115 10.79 -17.86 -2.86
C ALA A 115 10.02 -19.01 -2.16
N PHE A 116 8.97 -18.69 -1.40
CA PHE A 116 8.09 -19.71 -0.81
C PHE A 116 7.29 -20.46 -1.88
N ASN A 117 6.65 -19.74 -2.80
CA ASN A 117 5.89 -20.32 -3.91
C ASN A 117 6.78 -21.24 -4.75
N ALA A 118 8.02 -20.84 -5.03
CA ALA A 118 8.97 -21.64 -5.77
C ALA A 118 9.35 -22.95 -5.06
N LYS A 119 9.45 -22.94 -3.72
CA LYS A 119 9.77 -24.13 -2.92
C LYS A 119 8.61 -25.11 -2.80
N VAL A 120 7.39 -24.60 -2.75
CA VAL A 120 6.17 -25.41 -2.59
C VAL A 120 5.73 -26.05 -3.90
N SER A 121 6.03 -25.42 -5.03
CA SER A 121 5.71 -25.96 -6.36
C SER A 121 6.35 -27.32 -6.60
N ASP A 122 5.52 -28.31 -6.91
CA ASP A 122 5.96 -29.67 -7.26
C ASP A 122 6.85 -29.65 -8.51
N PRO A 123 8.03 -30.30 -8.54
CA PRO A 123 8.89 -30.36 -9.72
C PRO A 123 8.21 -30.90 -10.99
N MET A 124 7.21 -31.78 -10.85
CA MET A 124 6.49 -32.42 -11.95
C MET A 124 5.49 -31.47 -12.63
N ILE A 125 4.86 -30.56 -11.88
CA ILE A 125 3.84 -29.62 -12.38
C ILE A 125 4.09 -28.19 -11.89
N GLY A 126 5.37 -27.84 -11.72
CA GLY A 126 5.78 -26.61 -11.02
C GLY A 126 5.36 -25.35 -11.76
N GLY A 127 5.32 -25.40 -13.09
CA GLY A 127 4.84 -24.29 -13.92
C GLY A 127 3.38 -23.93 -13.65
N THR A 128 2.50 -24.93 -13.53
CA THR A 128 1.08 -24.70 -13.22
C THR A 128 0.90 -24.17 -11.80
N TYR A 129 1.61 -24.74 -10.81
CA TYR A 129 1.56 -24.27 -9.42
C TYR A 129 2.05 -22.83 -9.28
N MET A 130 3.22 -22.50 -9.86
CA MET A 130 3.74 -21.13 -9.86
C MET A 130 2.78 -20.15 -10.53
N THR A 131 2.21 -20.52 -11.67
CA THR A 131 1.27 -19.65 -12.39
C THR A 131 0.02 -19.40 -11.57
N LEU A 132 -0.59 -20.44 -10.99
CA LEU A 132 -1.77 -20.30 -10.14
C LEU A 132 -1.49 -19.42 -8.91
N LEU A 133 -0.37 -19.66 -8.22
CA LEU A 133 0.00 -18.89 -7.02
C LEU A 133 0.30 -17.42 -7.35
N ASN A 134 0.90 -17.14 -8.51
CA ASN A 134 1.10 -15.76 -8.98
C ASN A 134 -0.22 -15.09 -9.32
N THR A 135 -1.15 -15.80 -9.98
CA THR A 135 -2.49 -15.29 -10.27
C THR A 135 -3.24 -14.95 -8.98
N LEU A 136 -3.22 -15.84 -7.99
CA LEU A 136 -3.83 -15.58 -6.67
C LEU A 136 -3.16 -14.40 -5.95
N SER A 137 -1.84 -14.26 -6.07
CA SER A 137 -1.09 -13.15 -5.46
C SER A 137 -1.43 -11.81 -6.11
N ASN A 138 -1.51 -11.76 -7.43
CA ASN A 138 -1.88 -10.56 -8.18
C ASN A 138 -3.34 -10.16 -7.91
N LEU A 139 -4.26 -11.13 -7.90
CA LEU A 139 -5.65 -10.89 -7.54
C LEU A 139 -5.73 -10.33 -6.13
N GLY A 140 -5.05 -10.97 -5.18
CA GLY A 140 -4.99 -10.55 -3.78
C GLY A 140 -4.42 -9.15 -3.53
N GLY A 141 -3.65 -8.59 -4.47
CA GLY A 141 -3.16 -7.21 -4.40
C GLY A 141 -4.08 -6.19 -5.08
N ASN A 142 -4.71 -6.55 -6.19
CA ASN A 142 -5.52 -5.62 -6.98
C ASN A 142 -6.90 -5.35 -6.37
N TRP A 143 -7.63 -6.37 -5.93
CA TRP A 143 -9.00 -6.14 -5.41
C TRP A 143 -9.04 -5.23 -4.17
N PRO A 144 -8.10 -5.32 -3.20
CA PRO A 144 -8.08 -4.42 -2.06
C PRO A 144 -7.73 -2.98 -2.46
N ALA A 145 -6.86 -2.78 -3.46
CA ALA A 145 -6.50 -1.47 -3.96
C ALA A 145 -7.70 -0.78 -4.63
N THR A 146 -8.48 -1.52 -5.44
CA THR A 146 -9.72 -1.01 -6.03
C THR A 146 -10.76 -0.66 -4.96
N LEU A 147 -10.91 -1.52 -3.96
CA LEU A 147 -11.83 -1.27 -2.84
C LEU A 147 -11.41 -0.04 -2.04
N ALA A 148 -10.11 0.11 -1.75
CA ALA A 148 -9.55 1.26 -1.06
C ALA A 148 -9.92 2.56 -1.77
N LEU A 149 -9.62 2.66 -3.07
CA LEU A 149 -9.98 3.82 -3.89
C LEU A 149 -11.49 4.13 -3.87
N TRP A 150 -12.34 3.10 -3.89
CA TRP A 150 -13.78 3.27 -3.85
C TRP A 150 -14.30 3.72 -2.47
N MET A 151 -13.61 3.36 -1.38
CA MET A 151 -14.02 3.69 -0.01
C MET A 151 -13.64 5.10 0.44
N VAL A 152 -12.69 5.78 -0.22
CA VAL A 152 -12.25 7.13 0.17
C VAL A 152 -13.42 8.14 0.16
N GLU A 153 -14.21 8.16 -0.92
CA GLU A 153 -15.30 9.11 -1.10
C GLU A 153 -16.41 8.99 -0.05
N PRO A 154 -17.01 7.81 0.21
CA PRO A 154 -18.04 7.67 1.23
C PRO A 154 -17.53 7.87 2.66
N LEU A 155 -16.24 7.69 2.91
CA LEU A 155 -15.62 7.99 4.22
C LEU A 155 -15.29 9.47 4.40
N THR A 156 -15.29 10.27 3.33
CA THR A 156 -14.95 11.70 3.36
C THR A 156 -16.20 12.52 3.62
N SER A 157 -16.17 13.38 4.65
CA SER A 157 -17.25 14.32 4.94
C SER A 157 -16.83 15.75 4.62
N ARG A 158 -17.72 16.49 3.95
CA ARG A 158 -17.48 17.89 3.56
C ARG A 158 -18.58 18.79 4.12
N ALA A 159 -18.21 19.96 4.61
CA ALA A 159 -19.15 20.95 5.12
C ALA A 159 -19.03 22.26 4.35
N CYS A 160 -20.14 22.98 4.23
CA CYS A 160 -20.15 24.30 3.62
C CYS A 160 -19.60 25.35 4.60
N ALA A 161 -18.48 26.00 4.24
CA ALA A 161 -17.99 27.17 4.94
C ALA A 161 -18.68 28.42 4.38
N GLY A 162 -19.42 29.15 5.23
CA GLY A 162 -20.19 30.34 4.83
C GLY A 162 -21.71 30.20 4.97
N ALA A 163 -22.22 28.97 5.08
CA ALA A 163 -23.63 28.69 5.38
C ALA A 163 -23.74 27.55 6.41
N THR A 164 -24.41 27.80 7.54
CA THR A 164 -24.56 26.80 8.60
C THR A 164 -25.62 25.75 8.24
N GLY A 165 -25.23 24.47 8.28
CA GLY A 165 -26.18 23.34 8.15
C GLY A 165 -26.25 22.70 6.76
N LEU A 166 -25.43 23.10 5.79
CA LEU A 166 -25.30 22.42 4.49
C LEU A 166 -24.07 21.50 4.46
N ALA A 167 -24.27 20.26 4.04
CA ALA A 167 -23.21 19.32 3.69
C ALA A 167 -22.75 19.55 2.24
N CYS A 168 -21.61 18.97 1.85
CA CYS A 168 -21.10 19.00 0.47
C CYS A 168 -20.73 17.59 -0.01
N ASP A 169 -21.60 16.61 0.29
CA ASP A 169 -21.31 15.21 0.02
C ASP A 169 -21.75 14.79 -1.39
N SER A 170 -22.79 15.42 -1.94
CA SER A 170 -23.24 15.20 -3.32
C SER A 170 -22.99 16.42 -4.24
N PRO A 171 -22.93 16.23 -5.57
CA PRO A 171 -22.79 17.34 -6.52
C PRO A 171 -23.90 18.38 -6.41
N GLY A 172 -25.12 17.98 -6.02
CA GLY A 172 -26.25 18.88 -5.78
C GLY A 172 -26.05 19.74 -4.54
N ASP A 173 -25.53 19.17 -3.46
CA ASP A 173 -25.26 19.92 -2.23
C ASP A 173 -24.12 20.93 -2.40
N VAL A 174 -23.13 20.59 -3.24
CA VAL A 174 -22.06 21.52 -3.62
C VAL A 174 -22.64 22.74 -4.33
N GLN A 175 -23.60 22.56 -5.25
CA GLN A 175 -24.25 23.68 -5.93
C GLN A 175 -25.02 24.56 -4.95
N LEU A 176 -25.79 23.97 -4.04
CA LEU A 176 -26.53 24.71 -3.01
C LEU A 176 -25.60 25.51 -2.07
N CYS A 177 -24.44 24.95 -1.71
CA CYS A 177 -23.45 25.65 -0.91
C CYS A 177 -22.85 26.87 -1.65
N VAL A 178 -22.54 26.71 -2.95
CA VAL A 178 -22.00 27.80 -3.78
C VAL A 178 -23.05 28.89 -4.02
N GLU A 179 -24.31 28.52 -4.24
CA GLU A 179 -25.44 29.45 -4.36
C GLU A 179 -25.67 30.24 -3.07
N ALA A 180 -25.46 29.62 -1.92
CA ALA A 180 -25.49 30.26 -0.61
C ALA A 180 -24.27 31.17 -0.33
N GLY A 181 -23.35 31.34 -1.30
CA GLY A 181 -22.14 32.14 -1.17
C GLY A 181 -21.04 31.47 -0.34
N GLY A 182 -21.15 30.17 -0.09
CA GLY A 182 -20.17 29.39 0.66
C GLY A 182 -19.16 28.65 -0.22
N SER A 183 -18.15 28.07 0.41
CA SER A 183 -17.19 27.16 -0.21
C SER A 183 -17.15 25.83 0.52
N CYS A 184 -17.10 24.72 -0.22
CA CYS A 184 -17.05 23.39 0.38
C CYS A 184 -15.65 23.11 0.92
N VAL A 185 -15.57 22.85 2.23
CA VAL A 185 -14.33 22.51 2.93
C VAL A 185 -14.44 21.10 3.46
N THR A 186 -13.39 20.30 3.23
CA THR A 186 -13.30 18.94 3.79
C THR A 186 -13.07 19.04 5.29
N THR A 187 -13.99 18.52 6.09
CA THR A 187 -13.89 18.52 7.55
C THR A 187 -13.21 17.25 8.06
N ARG A 188 -13.48 16.11 7.43
CA ARG A 188 -12.84 14.82 7.73
C ARG A 188 -12.50 14.13 6.42
N ASP A 189 -11.21 13.95 6.17
CA ASP A 189 -10.74 13.22 5.01
C ASP A 189 -10.80 11.70 5.28
N GLY A 190 -11.51 10.99 4.40
CA GLY A 190 -11.68 9.55 4.48
C GLY A 190 -10.34 8.79 4.41
N TYR A 191 -9.32 9.36 3.77
CA TYR A 191 -7.99 8.75 3.65
C TYR A 191 -7.33 8.45 5.00
N TYR A 192 -7.44 9.35 5.99
CA TYR A 192 -6.82 9.12 7.30
C TYR A 192 -7.54 8.02 8.08
N VAL A 193 -8.87 7.99 7.96
CA VAL A 193 -9.72 6.96 8.58
C VAL A 193 -9.44 5.60 7.94
N GLU A 194 -9.41 5.56 6.62
CA GLU A 194 -9.13 4.36 5.84
C GLU A 194 -7.70 3.85 6.10
N SER A 195 -6.71 4.73 6.14
CA SER A 195 -5.32 4.38 6.48
C SER A 195 -5.22 3.74 7.87
N ALA A 196 -5.92 4.29 8.85
CA ALA A 196 -5.99 3.70 10.19
C ALA A 196 -6.67 2.32 10.18
N LEU A 197 -7.80 2.18 9.47
CA LEU A 197 -8.52 0.91 9.34
C LEU A 197 -7.67 -0.16 8.63
N CYS A 198 -7.00 0.19 7.52
CA CYS A 198 -6.07 -0.67 6.82
C CYS A 198 -4.96 -1.16 7.76
N VAL A 199 -4.31 -0.25 8.49
CA VAL A 199 -3.24 -0.63 9.43
C VAL A 199 -3.76 -1.56 10.53
N LEU A 200 -4.92 -1.28 11.12
CA LEU A 200 -5.55 -2.14 12.13
C LEU A 200 -5.86 -3.54 11.59
N LEU A 201 -6.46 -3.64 10.39
CA LEU A 201 -6.73 -4.91 9.73
C LEU A 201 -5.42 -5.65 9.39
N GLY A 202 -4.38 -4.92 8.99
CA GLY A 202 -3.04 -5.45 8.73
C GLY A 202 -2.39 -6.05 9.97
N VAL A 203 -2.44 -5.34 11.11
CA VAL A 203 -1.93 -5.81 12.40
C VAL A 203 -2.72 -7.02 12.88
N LEU A 204 -4.06 -6.97 12.81
CA LEU A 204 -4.92 -8.08 13.21
C LEU A 204 -4.61 -9.34 12.38
N TRP A 205 -4.47 -9.18 11.06
CA TRP A 205 -4.07 -10.27 10.17
C TRP A 205 -2.69 -10.82 10.55
N TRP A 206 -1.72 -9.96 10.83
CA TRP A 206 -0.36 -10.35 11.19
C TRP A 206 -0.34 -11.19 12.48
N LEU A 207 -1.10 -10.78 13.50
CA LEU A 207 -1.19 -11.49 14.78
C LEU A 207 -1.94 -12.83 14.65
N LEU A 208 -3.06 -12.87 13.92
CA LEU A 208 -3.91 -14.06 13.82
C LEU A 208 -3.40 -15.11 12.82
N LEU A 209 -2.87 -14.66 11.67
CA LEU A 209 -2.48 -15.54 10.57
C LEU A 209 -0.96 -15.71 10.46
N GLY A 210 -0.16 -14.86 11.09
CA GLY A 210 1.30 -15.02 11.16
C GLY A 210 1.75 -16.38 11.72
N PRO A 211 1.18 -16.89 12.83
CA PRO A 211 1.48 -18.23 13.32
C PRO A 211 1.13 -19.33 12.32
N ARG A 212 0.00 -19.20 11.61
CA ARG A 212 -0.41 -20.16 10.57
C ARG A 212 0.56 -20.17 9.39
N MET A 213 1.04 -19.00 8.96
CA MET A 213 2.04 -18.91 7.90
C MET A 213 3.36 -19.57 8.28
N ARG A 214 3.82 -19.38 9.52
CA ARG A 214 5.00 -20.08 10.03
C ARG A 214 4.82 -21.60 10.03
N ARG A 215 3.63 -22.08 10.39
CA ARG A 215 3.28 -23.51 10.33
C ARG A 215 3.30 -24.03 8.89
N LEU A 216 2.75 -23.30 7.93
CA LEU A 216 2.76 -23.70 6.50
C LEU A 216 4.18 -23.87 5.98
N GLN A 217 5.10 -23.00 6.37
CA GLN A 217 6.52 -23.11 5.99
C GLN A 217 7.22 -24.34 6.58
N GLN A 218 6.76 -24.87 7.71
CA GLN A 218 7.34 -26.03 8.36
C GLN A 218 6.88 -27.36 7.75
N LEU A 219 5.84 -27.33 6.90
CA LEU A 219 5.37 -28.52 6.21
C LEU A 219 6.42 -28.98 5.20
N GLY A 220 6.77 -30.28 5.27
CA GLY A 220 7.74 -30.88 4.37
C GLY A 220 7.22 -30.95 2.92
N PRO A 221 8.11 -31.20 1.93
CA PRO A 221 7.75 -31.25 0.51
C PRO A 221 6.62 -32.25 0.20
N SER A 222 6.55 -33.34 0.96
CA SER A 222 5.51 -34.37 0.81
C SER A 222 4.08 -33.90 1.09
N ALA A 223 3.91 -32.77 1.78
CA ALA A 223 2.59 -32.16 2.00
C ALA A 223 2.12 -31.30 0.82
N TRP A 224 3.03 -30.95 -0.08
CA TRP A 224 2.79 -30.04 -1.20
C TRP A 224 2.86 -30.74 -2.57
N GLN A 225 3.63 -31.83 -2.64
CA GLN A 225 3.85 -32.60 -3.86
C GLN A 225 2.75 -33.64 -4.07
N CYS A 226 2.43 -33.91 -5.33
CA CYS A 226 1.53 -34.99 -5.69
C CYS A 226 2.15 -36.34 -5.29
N SER A 227 1.36 -37.20 -4.64
CA SER A 227 1.78 -38.58 -4.41
C SER A 227 2.02 -39.24 -5.76
N ARG A 228 3.24 -39.75 -6.00
CA ARG A 228 3.52 -40.63 -7.14
C ARG A 228 2.57 -41.84 -7.05
N GLN A 229 1.53 -41.88 -7.87
CA GLN A 229 0.82 -43.13 -8.13
C GLN A 229 1.82 -44.05 -8.85
N ARG A 230 2.15 -45.16 -8.20
CA ARG A 230 2.88 -46.28 -8.81
C ARG A 230 1.96 -47.06 -9.72
#